data_AF-A0A919I3R2-F1
#
_entry.id   AF-A0A919I3R2-F1
#
_cell.length_a   1.000
_cell.length_b   1.000
_cell.length_c   1.000
_cell.angle_alpha   90.00
_cell.angle_beta   90.00
_cell.angle_gamma   90.00
#
_symmetry.space_group_name_H-M   'P 1'
#
loop_
_entity.id
_entity.type
_entity.pdbx_description
1 polymer ?
#
loop_
_entity_poly.entity_id
_entity_poly.type
_entity_poly.pdbx_seq_one_letter_code
_entity_poly.pdbx_strand_id
1 'polypeptide(L)'
;MANGPEQQNWIQAMVQTGAKAQRVYVLSVQQEFDKACGRETHILAPETADGMPRLNEKAMRVYDNMIAEADKQGLRLILPFIDHWWWWGGREQLAAFYHEKAEDFYRTDSKTFKAYLDVIRQVITRTNTVTGRAYYDEKAIMAWETGNELEDTNADFLHQTAAWIKKWAPHQLVVDGTYKKINPFALTDPNVDIVSNHYYTNADNNHPGQVTQDLRAVGGQKVYLVGEFGLLPADQLNAIMQSIVHSEVNGAQAAGGLIWGFRGHRHDGGFYWHKESTGHYSYHLPGFAKEGEANQSRRWSIWCAPPRRRWPGSRRWRRCRSRTRLCCARAPRPSRSTGWALRWDAATMSNAPPHRPGRGRWWAGISPMALTNGIRKPWFCSATIIVSFSSGTRITTG
;
A
#
# COMPACT_ATOMS: atom_id res chain seq x y z
N MET A 1 -13.36 2.78 -8.08
CA MET A 1 -13.30 1.64 -7.14
C MET A 1 -12.63 0.52 -7.90
N ALA A 2 -11.64 -0.16 -7.32
CA ALA A 2 -11.08 -1.34 -7.96
C ALA A 2 -12.21 -2.35 -8.10
N ASN A 3 -12.57 -2.71 -9.33
CA ASN A 3 -13.57 -3.75 -9.57
C ASN A 3 -13.02 -5.06 -8.98
N GLY A 4 -13.86 -5.93 -8.41
CA GLY A 4 -13.44 -7.24 -7.85
C GLY A 4 -12.37 -8.00 -8.67
N PRO A 5 -12.42 -8.00 -10.02
CA PRO A 5 -11.37 -8.57 -10.86
C PRO A 5 -9.96 -7.99 -10.66
N GLU A 6 -9.81 -6.68 -10.37
CA GLU A 6 -8.50 -6.07 -10.11
C GLU A 6 -7.89 -6.60 -8.80
N GLN A 7 -8.69 -6.70 -7.73
CA GLN A 7 -8.24 -7.26 -6.45
C GLN A 7 -7.89 -8.74 -6.58
N GLN A 8 -8.74 -9.51 -7.26
CA GLN A 8 -8.45 -10.92 -7.53
C GLN A 8 -7.14 -11.07 -8.31
N ASN A 9 -6.97 -10.33 -9.41
CA ASN A 9 -5.76 -10.40 -10.23
C ASN A 9 -4.50 -10.03 -9.45
N TRP A 10 -4.58 -8.99 -8.62
CA TRP A 10 -3.48 -8.57 -7.77
C TRP A 10 -3.09 -9.69 -6.79
N ILE A 11 -4.04 -10.21 -6.02
CA ILE A 11 -3.79 -11.27 -5.04
C ILE A 11 -3.23 -12.52 -5.74
N GLN A 12 -3.73 -12.86 -6.92
CA GLN A 12 -3.22 -13.99 -7.72
C GLN A 12 -1.77 -13.78 -8.12
N ALA A 13 -1.42 -12.59 -8.59
CA ALA A 13 -0.04 -12.26 -8.98
C ALA A 13 0.92 -12.39 -7.78
N MET A 14 0.51 -11.95 -6.59
CA MET A 14 1.33 -12.09 -5.37
C MET A 14 1.49 -13.55 -4.93
N VAL A 15 0.40 -14.33 -4.90
CA VAL A 15 0.48 -15.74 -4.50
C VAL A 15 1.33 -16.54 -5.48
N GLN A 16 1.30 -16.21 -6.78
CA GLN A 16 2.14 -16.85 -7.81
C GLN A 16 3.64 -16.62 -7.61
N THR A 17 4.06 -15.55 -6.94
CA THR A 17 5.49 -15.34 -6.60
C THR A 17 5.91 -16.07 -5.32
N GLY A 18 4.98 -16.76 -4.66
CA GLY A 18 5.21 -17.46 -3.40
C GLY A 18 4.92 -16.63 -2.14
N ALA A 19 4.37 -15.42 -2.28
CA ALA A 19 3.99 -14.61 -1.13
C ALA A 19 2.97 -15.34 -0.25
N LYS A 20 3.22 -15.35 1.06
CA LYS A 20 2.35 -16.01 2.06
C LYS A 20 1.52 -15.02 2.86
N ALA A 21 2.03 -13.82 3.07
CA ALA A 21 1.33 -12.74 3.73
C ALA A 21 1.50 -11.41 2.99
N GLN A 22 0.56 -10.50 3.23
CA GLN A 22 0.53 -9.15 2.68
C GLN A 22 0.14 -8.18 3.79
N ARG A 23 0.92 -7.14 4.01
CA ARG A 23 0.50 -5.99 4.82
C ARG A 23 -0.22 -5.00 3.91
N VAL A 24 -1.50 -4.80 4.18
CA VAL A 24 -2.27 -3.80 3.43
C VAL A 24 -2.06 -2.43 4.06
N TYR A 25 -2.39 -1.37 3.35
CA TYR A 25 -2.36 -0.05 3.95
C TYR A 25 -3.57 0.19 4.86
N VAL A 26 -3.45 1.22 5.69
CA VAL A 26 -4.41 1.58 6.74
C VAL A 26 -5.82 1.92 6.21
N LEU A 27 -6.80 1.86 7.11
CA LEU A 27 -8.14 2.40 6.86
C LEU A 27 -8.05 3.93 6.75
N SER A 28 -8.59 4.48 5.67
CA SER A 28 -8.62 5.93 5.47
C SER A 28 -9.63 6.63 6.37
N VAL A 29 -9.22 7.74 6.97
CA VAL A 29 -10.10 8.64 7.75
C VAL A 29 -10.62 9.78 6.87
N GLN A 30 -11.88 10.13 7.05
CA GLN A 30 -12.53 11.25 6.35
C GLN A 30 -11.81 12.57 6.66
N GLN A 31 -11.59 13.36 5.62
CA GLN A 31 -11.03 14.71 5.69
C GLN A 31 -11.80 15.68 4.79
N GLU A 32 -11.56 16.98 4.98
CA GLU A 32 -12.39 18.06 4.43
C GLU A 32 -12.53 18.00 2.90
N PHE A 33 -11.46 17.68 2.18
CA PHE A 33 -11.44 17.69 0.72
C PHE A 33 -12.04 16.44 0.07
N ASP A 34 -12.35 15.38 0.84
CA ASP A 34 -12.86 14.13 0.28
C ASP A 34 -14.21 14.30 -0.40
N LYS A 35 -15.06 15.15 0.17
CA LYS A 35 -16.39 15.45 -0.39
C LYS A 35 -16.27 16.13 -1.76
N ALA A 36 -15.33 17.06 -1.91
CA ALA A 36 -15.09 17.74 -3.17
C ALA A 36 -14.54 16.78 -4.24
N CYS A 37 -13.70 15.81 -3.83
CA CYS A 37 -13.12 14.81 -4.72
C CYS A 37 -14.00 13.56 -4.95
N GLY A 38 -15.10 13.41 -4.20
CA GLY A 38 -15.92 12.20 -4.19
C GLY A 38 -15.14 10.95 -3.75
N ARG A 39 -14.16 11.10 -2.85
CA ARG A 39 -13.36 9.98 -2.32
C ARG A 39 -14.17 9.27 -1.24
N GLU A 40 -14.33 7.96 -1.38
CA GLU A 40 -14.88 7.10 -0.33
C GLU A 40 -13.76 6.79 0.67
N THR A 41 -13.93 7.19 1.93
CA THR A 41 -13.05 6.82 3.05
C THR A 41 -13.67 5.72 3.88
N HIS A 42 -12.86 4.95 4.60
CA HIS A 42 -13.34 3.83 5.42
C HIS A 42 -14.00 4.33 6.71
N ILE A 43 -13.41 5.35 7.35
CA ILE A 43 -13.87 5.92 8.60
C ILE A 43 -14.46 7.31 8.31
N LEU A 44 -15.71 7.50 8.72
CA LEU A 44 -16.47 8.74 8.61
C LEU A 44 -16.56 9.43 9.97
N ALA A 45 -16.69 10.74 9.93
CA ALA A 45 -17.00 11.55 11.11
C ALA A 45 -18.30 11.08 11.79
N PRO A 46 -18.41 11.27 13.12
CA PRO A 46 -19.63 11.02 13.85
C PRO A 46 -20.78 11.89 13.34
N GLU A 47 -22.03 11.44 13.50
CA GLU A 47 -23.22 12.23 13.14
C GLU A 47 -23.48 13.37 14.11
N THR A 48 -22.99 13.24 15.33
CA THR A 48 -23.13 14.21 16.43
C THR A 48 -21.77 14.52 17.04
N ALA A 49 -21.60 15.70 17.64
CA ALA A 49 -20.32 16.12 18.22
C ALA A 49 -19.75 15.15 19.28
N ASP A 50 -20.61 14.50 20.06
CA ASP A 50 -20.20 13.49 21.06
C ASP A 50 -20.40 12.04 20.59
N GLY A 51 -20.64 11.84 19.29
CA GLY A 51 -20.80 10.52 18.70
C GLY A 51 -19.47 9.81 18.42
N MET A 52 -19.56 8.53 18.06
CA MET A 52 -18.41 7.75 17.61
C MET A 52 -18.27 7.79 16.07
N PRO A 53 -17.05 7.60 15.53
CA PRO A 53 -16.85 7.51 14.10
C PRO A 53 -17.67 6.36 13.52
N ARG A 54 -17.91 6.39 12.21
CA ARG A 54 -18.75 5.36 11.56
C ARG A 54 -17.99 4.73 10.40
N LEU A 55 -18.22 3.45 10.16
CA LEU A 55 -17.70 2.80 8.97
C LEU A 55 -18.52 3.16 7.74
N ASN A 56 -17.85 3.55 6.65
CA ASN A 56 -18.48 3.75 5.35
C ASN A 56 -18.73 2.42 4.67
N GLU A 57 -19.98 1.99 4.59
CA GLU A 57 -20.38 0.71 4.02
C GLU A 57 -19.88 0.51 2.58
N LYS A 58 -19.81 1.56 1.77
CA LYS A 58 -19.34 1.45 0.38
C LYS A 58 -17.84 1.18 0.30
N ALA A 59 -17.04 1.85 1.13
CA ALA A 59 -15.60 1.58 1.21
C ALA A 59 -15.34 0.20 1.83
N MET A 60 -16.08 -0.14 2.89
CA MET A 60 -15.89 -1.41 3.60
C MET A 60 -16.26 -2.62 2.74
N ARG A 61 -17.22 -2.54 1.81
CA ARG A 61 -17.48 -3.62 0.84
C ARG A 61 -16.28 -3.92 -0.07
N VAL A 62 -15.47 -2.91 -0.38
CA VAL A 62 -14.22 -3.11 -1.14
C VAL A 62 -13.18 -3.82 -0.28
N TYR A 63 -13.15 -3.52 1.01
CA TYR A 63 -12.29 -4.19 2.00
C TYR A 63 -12.73 -5.64 2.26
N ASP A 64 -14.05 -5.89 2.37
CA ASP A 64 -14.67 -7.22 2.49
C ASP A 64 -14.22 -8.14 1.34
N ASN A 65 -14.28 -7.64 0.10
CA ASN A 65 -13.89 -8.41 -1.09
C ASN A 65 -12.39 -8.73 -1.11
N MET A 66 -11.53 -7.81 -0.65
CA MET A 66 -10.09 -8.06 -0.53
C MET A 66 -9.81 -9.23 0.43
N ILE A 67 -10.47 -9.24 1.60
CA ILE A 67 -10.32 -10.32 2.60
C ILE A 67 -10.83 -11.64 2.03
N ALA A 68 -11.99 -11.63 1.37
CA ALA A 68 -12.58 -12.82 0.76
C ALA A 68 -11.69 -13.40 -0.35
N GLU A 69 -11.13 -12.56 -1.22
CA GLU A 69 -10.21 -12.98 -2.27
C GLU A 69 -8.86 -13.48 -1.71
N ALA A 70 -8.37 -12.89 -0.62
CA ALA A 70 -7.18 -13.40 0.06
C ALA A 70 -7.41 -14.80 0.64
N ASP A 71 -8.55 -15.04 1.30
CA ASP A 71 -8.91 -16.35 1.87
C ASP A 71 -8.98 -17.42 0.77
N LYS A 72 -9.70 -17.11 -0.32
CA LYS A 72 -9.87 -18.00 -1.48
C LYS A 72 -8.53 -18.43 -2.10
N GLN A 73 -7.51 -17.59 -2.00
CA GLN A 73 -6.20 -17.81 -2.62
C GLN A 73 -5.12 -18.24 -1.61
N GLY A 74 -5.48 -18.38 -0.33
CA GLY A 74 -4.56 -18.78 0.73
C GLY A 74 -3.54 -17.71 1.14
N LEU A 75 -3.79 -16.44 0.80
CA LEU A 75 -2.97 -15.32 1.24
C LEU A 75 -3.38 -14.88 2.66
N ARG A 76 -2.41 -14.61 3.52
CA ARG A 76 -2.64 -14.03 4.85
C ARG A 76 -2.49 -12.51 4.83
N LEU A 77 -3.23 -11.81 5.68
CA LEU A 77 -3.27 -10.36 5.74
C LEU A 77 -2.82 -9.86 7.10
N ILE A 78 -2.01 -8.80 7.08
CA ILE A 78 -1.73 -7.92 8.23
C ILE A 78 -2.48 -6.62 7.97
N LEU A 79 -3.35 -6.23 8.90
CA LEU A 79 -4.30 -5.13 8.74
C LEU A 79 -4.04 -4.02 9.78
N PRO A 80 -3.36 -2.93 9.39
CA PRO A 80 -3.20 -1.76 10.25
C PRO A 80 -4.48 -0.93 10.33
N PHE A 81 -4.85 -0.46 11.53
CA PHE A 81 -6.09 0.30 11.71
C PHE A 81 -6.00 1.74 11.23
N ILE A 82 -4.93 2.46 11.56
CA ILE A 82 -4.84 3.90 11.36
C ILE A 82 -3.43 4.33 11.00
N ASP A 83 -3.30 5.44 10.28
CA ASP A 83 -2.02 6.02 9.91
C ASP A 83 -1.50 7.02 10.95
N HIS A 84 -0.19 7.05 11.18
CA HIS A 84 0.45 8.17 11.85
C HIS A 84 0.34 9.44 11.00
N TRP A 85 0.38 9.30 9.68
CA TRP A 85 0.43 10.41 8.73
C TRP A 85 -0.94 10.84 8.22
N TRP A 86 -1.01 12.08 7.72
CA TRP A 86 -2.28 12.73 7.38
C TRP A 86 -2.81 12.40 5.98
N TRP A 87 -1.96 12.02 5.03
CA TRP A 87 -2.33 11.96 3.61
C TRP A 87 -3.40 10.92 3.27
N TRP A 88 -3.53 9.86 4.08
CA TRP A 88 -4.58 8.86 3.92
C TRP A 88 -5.80 9.11 4.82
N GLY A 89 -5.77 10.17 5.61
CA GLY A 89 -6.56 10.30 6.82
C GLY A 89 -5.98 9.38 7.90
N GLY A 90 -5.47 9.97 8.97
CA GLY A 90 -4.80 9.26 10.06
C GLY A 90 -5.19 9.82 11.42
N ARG A 91 -4.29 9.67 12.39
CA ARG A 91 -4.50 10.12 13.78
C ARG A 91 -4.93 11.58 13.88
N GLU A 92 -4.39 12.46 13.04
CA GLU A 92 -4.72 13.89 13.03
C GLU A 92 -6.17 14.13 12.60
N GLN A 93 -6.62 13.47 11.53
CA GLN A 93 -7.99 13.61 11.03
C GLN A 93 -9.00 12.98 12.00
N LEU A 94 -8.63 11.87 12.66
CA LEU A 94 -9.48 11.30 13.70
C LEU A 94 -9.61 12.25 14.90
N ALA A 95 -8.51 12.90 15.32
CA ALA A 95 -8.54 13.88 16.40
C ALA A 95 -9.34 15.13 16.05
N ALA A 96 -9.28 15.55 14.78
CA ALA A 96 -10.03 16.71 14.28
C ALA A 96 -11.56 16.56 14.42
N PHE A 97 -12.10 15.33 14.43
CA PHE A 97 -13.53 15.10 14.70
C PHE A 97 -13.96 15.61 16.09
N TYR A 98 -13.03 15.72 17.03
CA TYR A 98 -13.28 16.07 18.42
C TYR A 98 -12.65 17.40 18.84
N HIS A 99 -12.13 18.18 17.88
CA HIS A 99 -11.34 19.39 18.13
C HIS A 99 -10.11 19.14 19.03
N GLU A 100 -9.58 17.91 19.00
CA GLU A 100 -8.35 17.50 19.68
C GLU A 100 -7.16 17.58 18.73
N LYS A 101 -5.95 17.56 19.29
CA LYS A 101 -4.71 17.57 18.51
C LYS A 101 -4.28 16.15 18.18
N ALA A 102 -3.42 16.02 17.18
CA ALA A 102 -2.92 14.72 16.75
C ALA A 102 -2.20 13.94 17.88
N GLU A 103 -1.60 14.63 18.86
CA GLU A 103 -0.95 14.00 20.02
C GLU A 103 -1.95 13.38 21.01
N ASP A 104 -3.18 13.89 21.06
CA ASP A 104 -4.24 13.37 21.93
C ASP A 104 -4.65 11.93 21.54
N PHE A 105 -4.29 11.48 20.33
CA PHE A 105 -4.42 10.08 19.92
C PHE A 105 -3.70 9.11 20.87
N TYR A 106 -2.54 9.49 21.42
CA TYR A 106 -1.74 8.65 22.31
C TYR A 106 -2.11 8.80 23.79
N ARG A 107 -3.09 9.66 24.09
CA ARG A 107 -3.57 9.94 25.45
C ARG A 107 -4.80 9.08 25.74
N THR A 108 -4.66 8.14 26.67
CA THR A 108 -5.70 7.13 26.93
C THR A 108 -6.97 7.69 27.59
N ASP A 109 -6.93 8.94 28.05
CA ASP A 109 -8.07 9.70 28.59
C ASP A 109 -8.85 10.50 27.53
N SER A 110 -8.29 10.69 26.32
CA SER A 110 -8.83 11.58 25.28
C SER A 110 -10.11 11.06 24.61
N LYS A 111 -10.83 11.94 23.91
CA LYS A 111 -11.96 11.53 23.06
C LYS A 111 -11.45 10.77 21.82
N THR A 112 -10.33 11.19 21.25
CA THR A 112 -9.70 10.57 20.08
C THR A 112 -9.34 9.12 20.33
N PHE A 113 -8.74 8.80 21.49
CA PHE A 113 -8.39 7.43 21.83
C PHE A 113 -9.63 6.55 21.99
N LYS A 114 -10.69 7.06 22.65
CA LYS A 114 -11.98 6.35 22.76
C LYS A 114 -12.60 6.09 21.39
N ALA A 115 -12.56 7.07 20.49
CA ALA A 115 -13.03 6.94 19.12
C ALA A 115 -12.22 5.90 18.33
N TYR A 116 -10.91 5.86 18.52
CA TYR A 116 -10.03 4.87 17.92
C TYR A 116 -10.33 3.44 18.42
N LEU A 117 -10.54 3.24 19.72
CA LEU A 117 -10.98 1.95 20.27
C LEU A 117 -12.36 1.53 19.72
N ASP A 118 -13.27 2.48 19.51
CA ASP A 118 -14.56 2.16 18.89
C ASP A 118 -14.42 1.77 17.42
N VAL A 119 -13.54 2.43 16.65
CA VAL A 119 -13.19 2.02 15.28
C VAL A 119 -12.65 0.59 15.26
N ILE A 120 -11.70 0.25 16.15
CA ILE A 120 -11.17 -1.11 16.28
C ILE A 120 -12.30 -2.11 16.51
N ARG A 121 -13.19 -1.83 17.47
CA ARG A 121 -14.35 -2.69 17.78
C ARG A 121 -15.23 -2.86 16.53
N GLN A 122 -15.61 -1.77 15.87
CA GLN A 122 -16.47 -1.80 14.69
C GLN A 122 -15.86 -2.64 13.57
N VAL A 123 -14.56 -2.49 13.31
CA VAL A 123 -13.86 -3.23 12.24
C VAL A 123 -13.76 -4.71 12.59
N ILE A 124 -13.27 -5.06 13.78
CA ILE A 124 -13.07 -6.47 14.17
C ILE A 124 -14.42 -7.22 14.22
N THR A 125 -15.50 -6.56 14.65
CA THR A 125 -16.83 -7.17 14.76
C THR A 125 -17.67 -7.07 13.48
N ARG A 126 -17.16 -6.43 12.42
CA ARG A 126 -17.87 -6.34 11.14
C ARG A 126 -18.07 -7.73 10.53
N THR A 127 -19.27 -8.01 10.05
CA THR A 127 -19.55 -9.16 9.20
C THR A 127 -19.19 -8.84 7.75
N ASN A 128 -18.27 -9.61 7.18
CA ASN A 128 -17.88 -9.54 5.79
C ASN A 128 -19.08 -9.84 4.88
N THR A 129 -19.40 -8.93 3.97
CA THR A 129 -20.58 -9.06 3.08
C THR A 129 -20.45 -10.14 2.00
N VAL A 130 -19.23 -10.66 1.77
CA VAL A 130 -18.94 -11.72 0.79
C VAL A 130 -18.89 -13.09 1.44
N THR A 131 -18.21 -13.23 2.58
CA THR A 131 -18.02 -14.53 3.25
C THR A 131 -19.10 -14.84 4.29
N GLY A 132 -19.80 -13.83 4.79
CA GLY A 132 -20.77 -13.94 5.87
C GLY A 132 -20.16 -14.13 7.28
N ARG A 133 -18.83 -14.09 7.42
CA ARG A 133 -18.14 -14.23 8.72
C ARG A 133 -17.85 -12.87 9.33
N ALA A 134 -17.80 -12.80 10.66
CA ALA A 134 -17.19 -11.66 11.34
C ALA A 134 -15.68 -11.60 11.05
N TYR A 135 -15.09 -10.41 11.03
CA TYR A 135 -13.66 -10.25 10.76
C TYR A 135 -12.77 -10.98 11.79
N TYR A 136 -13.19 -11.08 13.05
CA TYR A 136 -12.49 -11.90 14.05
C TYR A 136 -12.44 -13.41 13.72
N ASP A 137 -13.32 -13.89 12.84
CA ASP A 137 -13.37 -15.29 12.36
C ASP A 137 -12.79 -15.44 10.94
N GLU A 138 -12.28 -14.37 10.33
CA GLU A 138 -11.72 -14.43 8.98
C GLU A 138 -10.34 -15.08 8.98
N LYS A 139 -10.23 -16.23 8.31
CA LYS A 139 -9.00 -17.04 8.22
C LYS A 139 -7.88 -16.35 7.45
N ALA A 140 -8.22 -15.43 6.54
CA ALA A 140 -7.24 -14.64 5.82
C ALA A 140 -6.56 -13.59 6.71
N ILE A 141 -7.24 -13.10 7.76
CA ILE A 141 -6.66 -12.10 8.65
C ILE A 141 -5.75 -12.82 9.65
N MET A 142 -4.45 -12.66 9.48
CA MET A 142 -3.44 -13.26 10.36
C MET A 142 -3.18 -12.36 11.56
N ALA A 143 -3.04 -11.06 11.33
CA ALA A 143 -2.71 -10.11 12.37
C ALA A 143 -3.41 -8.76 12.18
N TRP A 144 -3.74 -8.15 13.31
CA TRP A 144 -4.09 -6.74 13.41
C TRP A 144 -2.86 -5.95 13.80
N GLU A 145 -2.72 -4.75 13.27
CA GLU A 145 -1.63 -3.85 13.63
C GLU A 145 -2.23 -2.56 14.19
N THR A 146 -1.71 -2.10 15.33
CA THR A 146 -2.20 -0.90 16.02
C THR A 146 -2.29 0.29 15.05
N GLY A 147 -1.27 0.50 14.24
CA GLY A 147 -1.31 1.47 13.16
C GLY A 147 -0.04 1.46 12.34
N ASN A 148 -0.04 2.27 11.29
CA ASN A 148 1.14 2.49 10.49
C ASN A 148 2.01 3.57 11.13
N GLU A 149 3.26 3.20 11.43
CA GLU A 149 4.32 4.11 11.84
C GLU A 149 4.01 5.00 13.05
N LEU A 150 3.39 4.46 14.09
CA LEU A 150 2.99 5.20 15.28
C LEU A 150 4.20 5.64 16.14
N GLU A 151 4.84 6.75 15.74
CA GLU A 151 6.13 7.22 16.32
C GLU A 151 6.08 7.50 17.83
N ASP A 152 4.97 8.02 18.35
CA ASP A 152 4.83 8.45 19.75
C ASP A 152 4.12 7.42 20.63
N THR A 153 4.13 6.15 20.21
CA THR A 153 3.59 5.04 21.00
C THR A 153 4.27 4.99 22.37
N ASN A 154 3.46 4.97 23.42
CA ASN A 154 3.89 4.78 24.81
C ASN A 154 3.30 3.47 25.38
N ALA A 155 3.79 3.05 26.55
CA ALA A 155 3.42 1.77 27.16
C ALA A 155 1.91 1.66 27.44
N ASP A 156 1.29 2.70 27.99
CA ASP A 156 -0.14 2.68 28.32
C ASP A 156 -1.01 2.59 27.07
N PHE A 157 -0.69 3.38 26.04
CA PHE A 157 -1.39 3.34 24.76
C PHE A 157 -1.29 1.96 24.11
N LEU A 158 -0.08 1.40 24.01
CA LEU A 158 0.12 0.10 23.38
C LEU A 158 -0.62 -1.00 24.14
N HIS A 159 -0.48 -1.01 25.47
CA HIS A 159 -1.12 -2.01 26.33
C HIS A 159 -2.64 -2.00 26.19
N GLN A 160 -3.25 -0.83 26.32
CA GLN A 160 -4.70 -0.70 26.21
C GLN A 160 -5.21 -1.06 24.81
N THR A 161 -4.49 -0.63 23.76
CA THR A 161 -4.88 -0.93 22.38
C THR A 161 -4.76 -2.43 22.07
N ALA A 162 -3.64 -3.05 22.41
CA ALA A 162 -3.40 -4.47 22.16
C ALA A 162 -4.37 -5.35 22.96
N ALA A 163 -4.61 -5.03 24.24
CA ALA A 163 -5.61 -5.70 25.06
C ALA A 163 -7.03 -5.55 24.48
N TRP A 164 -7.37 -4.36 23.95
CA TRP A 164 -8.66 -4.13 23.30
C TRP A 164 -8.83 -4.94 22.02
N ILE A 165 -7.79 -5.06 21.20
CA ILE A 165 -7.79 -5.94 20.02
C ILE A 165 -8.00 -7.40 20.45
N LYS A 166 -7.20 -7.90 21.42
CA LYS A 166 -7.32 -9.28 21.92
C LYS A 166 -8.68 -9.60 22.52
N LYS A 167 -9.34 -8.64 23.15
CA LYS A 167 -10.71 -8.80 23.66
C LYS A 167 -11.70 -9.16 22.55
N TRP A 168 -11.57 -8.55 21.38
CA TRP A 168 -12.51 -8.75 20.26
C TRP A 168 -12.05 -9.83 19.26
N ALA A 169 -10.74 -10.06 19.16
CA ALA A 169 -10.12 -11.03 18.25
C ALA A 169 -9.06 -11.89 18.98
N PRO A 170 -9.47 -12.76 19.92
CA PRO A 170 -8.53 -13.51 20.77
C PRO A 170 -7.67 -14.52 20.01
N HIS A 171 -8.08 -14.90 18.80
CA HIS A 171 -7.39 -15.90 17.97
C HIS A 171 -6.49 -15.30 16.87
N GLN A 172 -6.48 -13.98 16.72
CA GLN A 172 -5.65 -13.28 15.72
C GLN A 172 -4.46 -12.61 16.41
N LEU A 173 -3.36 -12.46 15.68
CA LEU A 173 -2.13 -11.89 16.19
C LEU A 173 -2.21 -10.35 16.27
N VAL A 174 -1.38 -9.75 17.10
CA VAL A 174 -1.24 -8.29 17.24
C VAL A 174 0.19 -7.87 16.94
N VAL A 175 0.32 -6.90 16.03
CA VAL A 175 1.57 -6.20 15.67
C VAL A 175 1.58 -4.81 16.33
N ASP A 176 2.72 -4.42 16.88
CA ASP A 176 2.88 -3.18 17.65
C ASP A 176 2.81 -1.87 16.84
N GLY A 177 3.02 -1.91 15.52
CA GLY A 177 2.81 -0.78 14.59
C GLY A 177 3.79 0.40 14.78
N THR A 178 4.93 0.16 15.42
CA THR A 178 5.94 1.19 15.74
C THR A 178 6.81 1.53 14.51
N TYR A 179 7.36 2.75 14.52
CA TYR A 179 8.37 3.19 13.55
C TYR A 179 9.76 3.43 14.20
N LYS A 180 10.83 3.18 13.45
CA LYS A 180 12.25 3.49 13.71
C LYS A 180 12.96 2.69 14.80
N LYS A 181 12.26 1.94 15.64
CA LYS A 181 12.85 1.25 16.81
C LYS A 181 12.03 0.05 17.28
N ILE A 182 12.67 -0.82 18.05
CA ILE A 182 12.00 -1.81 18.90
C ILE A 182 11.74 -1.18 20.28
N ASN A 183 10.47 -1.12 20.69
CA ASN A 183 10.09 -0.58 22.00
C ASN A 183 10.21 -1.66 23.09
N PRO A 184 10.99 -1.45 24.17
CA PRO A 184 11.14 -2.45 25.24
C PRO A 184 9.82 -2.86 25.89
N PHE A 185 8.88 -1.92 26.05
CA PHE A 185 7.56 -2.19 26.62
C PHE A 185 6.67 -3.06 25.71
N ALA A 186 6.94 -3.13 24.40
CA ALA A 186 6.23 -4.03 23.48
C ALA A 186 6.68 -5.49 23.68
N LEU A 187 7.93 -5.71 24.09
CA LEU A 187 8.49 -7.05 24.33
C LEU A 187 7.86 -7.72 25.57
N THR A 188 7.49 -6.92 26.57
CA THR A 188 6.92 -7.41 27.82
C THR A 188 5.38 -7.40 27.84
N ASP A 189 4.72 -6.81 26.85
CA ASP A 189 3.26 -6.80 26.79
C ASP A 189 2.73 -8.20 26.41
N PRO A 190 1.83 -8.80 27.20
CA PRO A 190 1.29 -10.13 26.91
C PRO A 190 0.32 -10.14 25.71
N ASN A 191 -0.19 -8.99 25.29
CA ASN A 191 -1.17 -8.87 24.20
C ASN A 191 -0.52 -8.61 22.83
N VAL A 192 0.78 -8.32 22.79
CA VAL A 192 1.55 -8.13 21.56
C VAL A 192 2.23 -9.45 21.17
N ASP A 193 2.02 -9.91 19.94
CA ASP A 193 2.61 -11.17 19.46
C ASP A 193 3.84 -10.93 18.57
N ILE A 194 3.80 -9.86 17.78
CA ILE A 194 4.81 -9.51 16.78
C ILE A 194 5.27 -8.08 17.04
N VAL A 195 6.59 -7.88 17.04
CA VAL A 195 7.21 -6.55 17.03
C VAL A 195 7.81 -6.29 15.65
N SER A 196 7.76 -5.03 15.23
CA SER A 196 8.15 -4.64 13.87
C SER A 196 8.93 -3.35 13.84
N ASN A 197 9.68 -3.15 12.76
CA ASN A 197 10.35 -1.90 12.45
C ASN A 197 10.30 -1.61 10.94
N HIS A 198 10.34 -0.34 10.55
CA HIS A 198 10.38 0.08 9.16
C HIS A 198 11.72 0.75 8.83
N TYR A 199 12.22 0.46 7.63
CA TYR A 199 13.56 0.79 7.18
C TYR A 199 13.54 1.81 6.05
N TYR A 200 13.87 3.06 6.37
CA TYR A 200 13.89 4.17 5.43
C TYR A 200 15.02 5.17 5.69
N THR A 201 15.41 5.90 4.65
CA THR A 201 16.54 6.85 4.69
C THR A 201 16.34 7.96 5.72
N ASN A 202 15.10 8.41 5.94
CA ASN A 202 14.78 9.44 6.94
C ASN A 202 14.98 8.96 8.38
N ALA A 203 15.08 7.64 8.60
CA ALA A 203 15.41 7.04 9.89
C ALA A 203 16.88 6.55 9.94
N ASP A 204 17.65 6.73 8.86
CA ASP A 204 19.04 6.28 8.72
C ASP A 204 19.25 4.80 9.10
N ASN A 205 18.29 3.96 8.74
CA ASN A 205 18.24 2.55 9.18
C ASN A 205 17.97 1.56 8.04
N ASN A 206 17.87 2.02 6.79
CA ASN A 206 17.64 1.19 5.61
C ASN A 206 18.90 0.51 5.08
N HIS A 207 19.53 -0.27 5.94
CA HIS A 207 20.73 -1.04 5.62
C HIS A 207 20.70 -2.44 6.27
N PRO A 208 21.41 -3.43 5.72
CA PRO A 208 21.40 -4.82 6.22
C PRO A 208 21.73 -4.95 7.71
N GLY A 209 22.64 -4.13 8.22
CA GLY A 209 23.04 -4.16 9.63
C GLY A 209 21.90 -3.95 10.61
N GLN A 210 20.84 -3.24 10.21
CA GLN A 210 19.70 -2.92 11.07
C GLN A 210 18.95 -4.19 11.50
N VAL A 211 18.85 -5.20 10.61
CA VAL A 211 18.19 -6.49 10.93
C VAL A 211 18.84 -7.12 12.16
N THR A 212 20.17 -7.17 12.20
CA THR A 212 20.89 -7.74 13.37
C THR A 212 20.78 -6.87 14.61
N GLN A 213 20.65 -5.56 14.47
CA GLN A 213 20.46 -4.65 15.61
C GLN A 213 19.08 -4.88 16.23
N ASP A 214 18.04 -4.94 15.40
CA ASP A 214 16.68 -5.19 15.86
C ASP A 214 16.54 -6.60 16.44
N LEU A 215 17.14 -7.63 15.83
CA LEU A 215 17.18 -8.98 16.40
C LEU A 215 17.83 -9.01 17.80
N ARG A 216 18.93 -8.27 18.02
CA ARG A 216 19.54 -8.12 19.34
C ARG A 216 18.61 -7.42 20.32
N ALA A 217 17.91 -6.38 19.89
CA ALA A 217 16.96 -5.63 20.72
C ALA A 217 15.75 -6.48 21.13
N VAL A 218 15.22 -7.29 20.21
CA VAL A 218 14.12 -8.24 20.48
C VAL A 218 14.58 -9.38 21.38
N GLY A 219 15.83 -9.83 21.24
CA GLY A 219 16.43 -10.85 22.11
C GLY A 219 15.68 -12.19 22.10
N GLY A 220 14.99 -12.51 21.00
CA GLY A 220 14.18 -13.72 20.86
C GLY A 220 12.89 -13.75 21.71
N GLN A 221 12.50 -12.65 22.36
CA GLN A 221 11.34 -12.62 23.26
C GLN A 221 10.00 -12.63 22.52
N LYS A 222 9.96 -12.06 21.31
CA LYS A 222 8.79 -11.95 20.45
C LYS A 222 9.17 -12.25 19.01
N VAL A 223 8.18 -12.55 18.18
CA VAL A 223 8.38 -12.68 16.74
C VAL A 223 8.78 -11.31 16.18
N TYR A 224 9.81 -11.28 15.34
CA TYR A 224 10.30 -10.06 14.71
C TYR A 224 9.99 -10.02 13.20
N LEU A 225 9.47 -8.90 12.72
CA LEU A 225 9.17 -8.65 11.30
C LEU A 225 9.81 -7.33 10.84
N VAL A 226 10.45 -7.33 9.65
CA VAL A 226 10.73 -6.06 8.96
C VAL A 226 9.43 -5.59 8.31
N GLY A 227 8.73 -4.68 8.99
CA GLY A 227 7.36 -4.26 8.68
C GLY A 227 7.24 -3.48 7.37
N GLU A 228 8.26 -2.69 7.04
CA GLU A 228 8.46 -2.08 5.73
C GLU A 228 9.95 -1.87 5.45
N PHE A 229 10.37 -1.98 4.20
CA PHE A 229 11.65 -1.47 3.72
C PHE A 229 11.53 -1.11 2.24
N GLY A 230 12.25 -0.09 1.77
CA GLY A 230 12.13 0.32 0.38
C GLY A 230 12.91 1.56 0.02
N LEU A 231 12.56 2.13 -1.14
CA LEU A 231 13.06 3.43 -1.62
C LEU A 231 14.59 3.48 -1.80
N LEU A 232 15.15 2.38 -2.28
CA LEU A 232 16.57 2.22 -2.57
C LEU A 232 16.79 1.56 -3.93
N PRO A 233 18.01 1.66 -4.49
CA PRO A 233 18.45 0.85 -5.62
C PRO A 233 18.29 -0.67 -5.35
N ALA A 234 18.06 -1.44 -6.42
CA ALA A 234 17.72 -2.87 -6.34
C ALA A 234 18.80 -3.73 -5.65
N ASP A 235 20.08 -3.40 -5.82
CA ASP A 235 21.21 -4.07 -5.16
C ASP A 235 21.20 -3.87 -3.64
N GLN A 236 20.86 -2.66 -3.17
CA GLN A 236 20.75 -2.36 -1.75
C GLN A 236 19.52 -3.01 -1.13
N LEU A 237 18.38 -3.00 -1.83
CA LEU A 237 17.18 -3.74 -1.40
C LEU A 237 17.47 -5.24 -1.31
N ASN A 238 18.20 -5.79 -2.28
CA ASN A 238 18.64 -7.18 -2.22
C ASN A 238 19.53 -7.44 -1.01
N ALA A 239 20.47 -6.55 -0.68
CA ALA A 239 21.29 -6.70 0.52
C ALA A 239 20.45 -6.75 1.82
N ILE A 240 19.42 -5.91 1.94
CA ILE A 240 18.47 -5.95 3.07
C ILE A 240 17.72 -7.29 3.08
N MET A 241 17.18 -7.73 1.93
CA MET A 241 16.48 -9.02 1.81
C MET A 241 17.38 -10.20 2.19
N GLN A 242 18.63 -10.21 1.74
CA GLN A 242 19.60 -11.26 2.12
C GLN A 242 19.83 -11.27 3.64
N SER A 243 19.92 -10.09 4.27
CA SER A 243 20.07 -10.03 5.73
C SER A 243 18.83 -10.50 6.47
N ILE A 244 17.63 -10.16 6.02
CA ILE A 244 16.36 -10.66 6.59
C ILE A 244 16.33 -12.20 6.60
N VAL A 245 16.81 -12.82 5.52
CA VAL A 245 16.76 -14.29 5.34
C VAL A 245 17.86 -15.01 6.10
N HIS A 246 19.07 -14.45 6.12
CA HIS A 246 20.28 -15.18 6.53
C HIS A 246 20.86 -14.73 7.87
N SER A 247 20.38 -13.63 8.43
CA SER A 247 20.89 -13.17 9.73
C SER A 247 20.26 -13.96 10.87
N GLU A 248 21.08 -14.38 11.80
CA GLU A 248 20.67 -15.04 13.04
C GLU A 248 21.41 -14.40 14.21
N VAL A 249 20.70 -14.15 15.30
CA VAL A 249 21.28 -13.66 16.56
C VAL A 249 20.75 -14.54 17.68
N ASN A 250 21.65 -15.27 18.36
CA ASN A 250 21.31 -16.15 19.48
C ASN A 250 20.19 -17.16 19.15
N GLY A 251 20.18 -17.73 17.94
CA GLY A 251 19.14 -18.66 17.48
C GLY A 251 17.84 -18.00 17.02
N ALA A 252 17.72 -16.66 17.07
CA ALA A 252 16.56 -15.92 16.58
C ALA A 252 16.81 -15.37 15.18
N GLN A 253 15.78 -15.43 14.33
CA GLN A 253 15.76 -14.89 12.96
C GLN A 253 14.52 -14.02 12.75
N ALA A 254 14.55 -13.15 11.75
CA ALA A 254 13.37 -12.42 11.33
C ALA A 254 12.36 -13.40 10.70
N ALA A 255 11.07 -13.22 10.98
CA ALA A 255 10.01 -14.02 10.38
C ALA A 255 9.77 -13.69 8.90
N GLY A 256 10.23 -12.52 8.46
CA GLY A 256 10.16 -12.07 7.07
C GLY A 256 10.36 -10.57 6.95
N GLY A 257 10.15 -10.06 5.74
CA GLY A 257 10.17 -8.63 5.47
C GLY A 257 9.20 -8.24 4.35
N LEU A 258 8.65 -7.04 4.47
CA LEU A 258 7.66 -6.46 3.58
C LEU A 258 8.27 -5.30 2.78
N ILE A 259 8.41 -5.44 1.47
CA ILE A 259 8.92 -4.39 0.60
C ILE A 259 7.83 -3.35 0.28
N TRP A 260 8.16 -2.07 0.42
CA TRP A 260 7.27 -0.95 0.07
C TRP A 260 7.55 -0.40 -1.33
N GLY A 261 6.61 -0.38 -2.28
CA GLY A 261 5.20 -0.76 -2.20
C GLY A 261 4.67 -1.19 -3.56
N PHE A 262 3.90 -2.27 -3.56
CA PHE A 262 3.41 -2.92 -4.77
C PHE A 262 2.12 -2.27 -5.28
N ARG A 263 1.93 -2.26 -6.60
CA ARG A 263 0.69 -1.78 -7.23
C ARG A 263 0.20 -2.76 -8.30
N GLY A 264 -1.07 -3.15 -8.21
CA GLY A 264 -1.69 -4.09 -9.14
C GLY A 264 -1.96 -3.54 -10.54
N HIS A 265 -2.39 -4.43 -11.43
CA HIS A 265 -2.88 -4.08 -12.75
C HIS A 265 -4.18 -3.26 -12.68
N ARG A 266 -4.37 -2.38 -13.67
CA ARG A 266 -5.66 -1.70 -13.89
C ARG A 266 -6.55 -2.54 -14.79
N HIS A 267 -7.84 -2.48 -14.55
CA HIS A 267 -8.88 -3.09 -15.38
C HIS A 267 -8.75 -2.68 -16.85
N ASP A 268 -8.44 -1.42 -17.10
CA ASP A 268 -8.36 -0.84 -18.45
C ASP A 268 -6.98 -1.04 -19.11
N GLY A 269 -6.11 -1.85 -18.48
CA GLY A 269 -4.74 -2.12 -18.92
C GLY A 269 -3.67 -1.29 -18.21
N GLY A 270 -2.46 -1.83 -18.14
CA GLY A 270 -1.32 -1.23 -17.43
C GLY A 270 -1.41 -1.42 -15.91
N PHE A 271 -0.69 -0.58 -15.17
CA PHE A 271 -0.54 -0.65 -13.71
C PHE A 271 -1.02 0.63 -13.02
N TYR A 272 -1.39 0.52 -11.74
CA TYR A 272 -1.37 1.69 -10.86
C TYR A 272 0.09 2.12 -10.61
N TRP A 273 0.32 3.43 -10.57
CA TRP A 273 1.66 4.01 -10.48
C TRP A 273 1.70 5.06 -9.39
N HIS A 274 2.69 4.97 -8.52
CA HIS A 274 3.03 6.04 -7.59
C HIS A 274 4.53 6.30 -7.73
N LYS A 275 4.90 7.58 -7.79
CA LYS A 275 6.30 8.01 -7.81
C LYS A 275 6.58 8.66 -6.47
N GLU A 276 7.53 8.08 -5.76
CA GLU A 276 8.01 8.55 -4.48
C GLU A 276 8.85 9.81 -4.68
N SER A 277 8.85 10.70 -3.68
CA SER A 277 9.65 11.92 -3.71
C SER A 277 11.15 11.64 -3.81
N THR A 278 11.58 10.45 -3.37
CA THR A 278 12.94 9.90 -3.50
C THR A 278 13.31 9.50 -4.92
N GLY A 279 12.36 9.54 -5.87
CA GLY A 279 12.58 9.22 -7.28
C GLY A 279 12.20 7.80 -7.68
N HIS A 280 11.89 6.94 -6.72
CA HIS A 280 11.51 5.54 -6.94
C HIS A 280 10.03 5.39 -7.31
N TYR A 281 9.71 4.39 -8.13
CA TYR A 281 8.34 4.04 -8.52
C TYR A 281 7.86 2.78 -7.80
N SER A 282 6.54 2.62 -7.76
CA SER A 282 5.90 1.40 -7.25
C SER A 282 6.40 0.13 -7.95
N TYR A 283 6.45 -0.97 -7.20
CA TYR A 283 6.76 -2.29 -7.74
C TYR A 283 5.57 -2.93 -8.46
N HIS A 284 5.88 -3.69 -9.50
CA HIS A 284 4.91 -4.36 -10.38
C HIS A 284 5.27 -5.82 -10.61
N LEU A 285 4.25 -6.64 -10.89
CA LEU A 285 4.40 -8.08 -11.11
C LEU A 285 3.61 -8.46 -12.37
N PRO A 286 4.28 -8.96 -13.43
CA PRO A 286 5.74 -8.99 -13.59
C PRO A 286 6.32 -7.57 -13.67
N GLY A 287 7.56 -7.40 -13.17
CA GLY A 287 8.27 -6.13 -13.20
C GLY A 287 8.76 -5.73 -14.59
N PHE A 288 9.22 -4.49 -14.72
CA PHE A 288 9.81 -3.95 -15.95
C PHE A 288 11.33 -3.84 -15.84
N ALA A 289 12.03 -3.96 -16.97
CA ALA A 289 13.49 -3.82 -17.02
C ALA A 289 13.97 -2.38 -16.76
N LYS A 290 13.12 -1.38 -17.03
CA LYS A 290 13.40 0.03 -16.77
C LYS A 290 12.31 0.61 -15.88
N GLU A 291 12.71 1.17 -14.75
CA GLU A 291 11.83 1.82 -13.80
C GLU A 291 11.14 3.04 -14.44
N GLY A 292 9.81 3.14 -14.30
CA GLY A 292 9.03 4.28 -14.80
C GLY A 292 8.81 4.33 -16.32
N GLU A 293 9.23 3.32 -17.09
CA GLU A 293 8.96 3.29 -18.54
C GLU A 293 7.45 3.10 -18.80
N ALA A 294 6.83 4.08 -19.47
CA ALA A 294 5.40 4.09 -19.74
C ALA A 294 4.99 3.00 -20.73
N ASN A 295 4.53 1.86 -20.21
CA ASN A 295 4.02 0.77 -21.05
C ASN A 295 2.48 0.69 -20.97
N GLN A 296 1.79 1.64 -21.63
CA GLN A 296 0.33 1.60 -21.74
C GLN A 296 -0.18 0.56 -22.77
N SER A 297 0.69 -0.17 -23.47
CA SER A 297 0.26 -0.97 -24.62
C SER A 297 1.25 -2.04 -25.12
N ARG A 298 1.82 -2.87 -24.25
CA ARG A 298 2.15 -4.24 -24.69
C ARG A 298 0.89 -5.08 -24.51
N ARG A 299 0.09 -5.17 -25.59
CA ARG A 299 -0.85 -6.27 -25.79
C ARG A 299 -0.11 -7.55 -25.44
N TRP A 300 -0.43 -8.15 -24.30
CA TRP A 300 -0.12 -9.55 -24.07
C TRP A 300 -0.95 -10.31 -25.09
N SER A 301 -0.37 -10.56 -26.27
CA SER A 301 -0.79 -11.65 -27.12
C SER A 301 -0.49 -12.92 -26.32
N ILE A 302 -1.38 -13.26 -25.39
CA ILE A 302 -1.39 -14.57 -24.76
C ILE A 302 -1.57 -15.54 -25.93
N TRP A 303 -0.49 -16.19 -26.31
CA TRP A 303 -0.53 -17.36 -27.18
C TRP A 303 -1.22 -18.48 -26.41
N CYS A 304 -2.54 -18.40 -26.27
CA CYS A 304 -3.37 -19.59 -26.16
C CYS A 304 -3.42 -20.22 -27.55
N ALA A 305 -2.33 -20.85 -27.97
CA ALA A 305 -2.41 -21.85 -29.02
C ALA A 305 -2.99 -23.11 -28.37
N PRO A 306 -4.21 -23.56 -28.72
CA PRO A 306 -4.63 -24.91 -28.35
C PRO A 306 -3.65 -25.91 -28.98
N PRO A 307 -3.36 -27.05 -28.35
CA PRO A 307 -2.44 -28.03 -28.91
C PRO A 307 -2.99 -28.52 -30.24
N ARG A 308 -2.44 -28.02 -31.35
CA ARG A 308 -2.77 -28.53 -32.68
C ARG A 308 -2.09 -29.88 -32.83
N ARG A 309 -2.88 -30.94 -32.64
CA ARG A 309 -2.58 -32.29 -33.12
C ARG A 309 -2.09 -32.18 -34.58
N ARG A 310 -0.90 -32.72 -34.84
CA ARG A 310 -0.36 -32.85 -36.20
C ARG A 310 -1.27 -33.77 -37.01
N TRP A 311 -1.72 -33.28 -38.17
CA TRP A 311 -2.11 -34.12 -39.31
C TRP A 311 -1.33 -33.62 -40.53
N PRO A 312 -0.65 -34.52 -41.28
CA PRO A 312 0.10 -34.14 -42.47
C PRO A 312 -0.83 -34.06 -43.69
N GLY A 313 -0.79 -32.94 -44.42
CA GLY A 313 -1.58 -32.82 -45.65
C GLY A 313 -1.65 -31.42 -46.25
N SER A 314 -0.63 -31.09 -47.05
CA SER A 314 -0.65 -30.25 -48.25
C SER A 314 -1.75 -29.17 -48.46
N ARG A 315 -1.34 -27.91 -48.70
CA ARG A 315 -1.40 -27.18 -50.00
C ARG A 315 -1.40 -25.65 -49.77
N ARG A 316 -0.66 -24.95 -50.65
CA ARG A 316 -0.58 -23.48 -50.80
C ARG A 316 -1.98 -22.87 -51.04
N TRP A 317 -2.16 -21.57 -50.77
CA TRP A 317 -2.39 -20.50 -51.79
C TRP A 317 -2.94 -19.18 -51.18
N ARG A 318 -2.17 -18.10 -51.45
CA ARG A 318 -2.45 -16.68 -51.81
C ARG A 318 -3.44 -15.76 -51.05
N ARG A 319 -2.93 -14.52 -50.90
CA ARG A 319 -3.62 -13.23 -50.70
C ARG A 319 -4.74 -13.00 -51.72
N CYS A 320 -5.90 -12.55 -51.25
CA CYS A 320 -6.89 -11.82 -52.03
C CYS A 320 -7.13 -10.43 -51.41
N ARG A 321 -6.95 -9.39 -52.23
CA ARG A 321 -7.57 -8.07 -52.06
C ARG A 321 -8.91 -8.10 -52.81
N SER A 322 -9.96 -7.54 -52.25
CA SER A 322 -11.09 -7.00 -53.03
C SER A 322 -11.73 -5.84 -52.29
N ARG A 323 -12.12 -4.83 -53.08
CA ARG A 323 -12.81 -3.59 -52.71
C ARG A 323 -14.33 -3.82 -52.70
N THR A 324 -15.04 -3.05 -51.89
CA THR A 324 -16.39 -2.57 -52.23
C THR A 324 -16.66 -1.22 -51.56
N ARG A 325 -17.14 -0.26 -52.37
CA ARG A 325 -17.66 1.09 -52.05
C ARG A 325 -19.11 0.93 -51.52
N LEU A 326 -19.91 1.88 -51.00
CA LEU A 326 -20.07 3.34 -51.06
C LEU A 326 -21.06 3.70 -49.91
N CYS A 327 -21.03 4.88 -49.25
CA CYS A 327 -21.98 5.97 -49.51
C CYS A 327 -21.53 7.27 -48.80
N CYS A 328 -21.68 8.38 -49.52
CA CYS A 328 -21.33 9.75 -49.16
C CYS A 328 -22.52 10.51 -48.54
N ALA A 329 -22.21 11.53 -47.72
CA ALA A 329 -22.88 12.84 -47.80
C ALA A 329 -21.83 13.94 -47.56
N ARG A 330 -21.76 14.92 -48.48
CA ARG A 330 -20.84 16.09 -48.55
C ARG A 330 -21.63 17.36 -48.14
N ALA A 331 -21.10 18.19 -47.23
CA ALA A 331 -20.48 19.52 -47.44
C ALA A 331 -21.47 20.69 -47.74
N PRO A 332 -21.21 21.94 -47.27
CA PRO A 332 -20.19 22.79 -47.91
C PRO A 332 -19.36 23.73 -46.99
N ARG A 333 -18.17 24.11 -47.50
CA ARG A 333 -17.41 25.36 -47.23
C ARG A 333 -17.85 26.44 -48.26
N PRO A 334 -17.72 27.77 -48.06
CA PRO A 334 -16.45 28.57 -48.20
C PRO A 334 -16.37 29.75 -47.18
N SER A 335 -15.34 30.60 -47.02
CA SER A 335 -14.45 31.33 -47.94
C SER A 335 -13.13 31.84 -47.26
N ARG A 336 -12.13 32.22 -48.08
CA ARG A 336 -10.87 32.96 -47.76
C ARG A 336 -11.19 34.44 -47.44
N SER A 337 -10.41 35.34 -46.84
CA SER A 337 -8.96 35.65 -46.65
C SER A 337 -8.89 36.76 -45.58
N THR A 338 -7.88 36.90 -44.70
CA THR A 338 -6.59 37.64 -44.83
C THR A 338 -5.84 37.42 -43.49
N GLY A 339 -4.55 37.10 -43.44
CA GLY A 339 -3.44 38.07 -43.44
C GLY A 339 -2.72 38.07 -42.07
N TRP A 340 -1.38 38.05 -42.13
CA TRP A 340 -0.39 38.27 -41.04
C TRP A 340 0.11 37.07 -40.24
N ALA A 341 1.39 36.76 -40.50
CA ALA A 341 2.28 35.92 -39.71
C ALA A 341 2.97 36.75 -38.62
N LEU A 342 3.27 36.12 -37.48
CA LEU A 342 4.29 36.60 -36.54
C LEU A 342 4.88 35.40 -35.76
N ARG A 343 6.17 35.17 -35.98
CA ARG A 343 7.10 34.49 -35.06
C ARG A 343 7.35 35.41 -33.87
N TRP A 344 7.66 34.87 -32.69
CA TRP A 344 8.55 35.56 -31.74
C TRP A 344 9.42 34.58 -30.96
N ASP A 345 10.68 35.01 -30.85
CA ASP A 345 11.87 34.37 -30.30
C ASP A 345 11.98 34.46 -28.77
N ALA A 346 12.92 33.69 -28.24
CA ALA A 346 13.44 33.77 -26.87
C ALA A 346 14.42 34.93 -26.69
N ALA A 347 14.37 35.64 -25.55
CA ALA A 347 15.54 36.26 -24.92
C ALA A 347 15.31 36.63 -23.44
N THR A 348 16.34 36.31 -22.67
CA THR A 348 16.78 36.64 -21.30
C THR A 348 16.57 38.07 -20.75
N MET A 349 16.52 38.21 -19.40
CA MET A 349 17.40 39.12 -18.62
C MET A 349 17.31 38.93 -17.08
N SER A 350 18.33 39.43 -16.37
CA SER A 350 18.90 39.02 -15.08
C SER A 350 19.00 40.16 -14.03
N ASN A 351 19.30 39.80 -12.76
CA ASN A 351 19.90 40.54 -11.59
C ASN A 351 18.92 41.19 -10.57
N ALA A 352 18.77 40.79 -9.27
CA ALA A 352 19.64 40.61 -8.05
C ALA A 352 19.53 41.83 -7.05
N PRO A 353 19.87 41.83 -5.71
CA PRO A 353 20.57 40.87 -4.81
C PRO A 353 19.97 40.78 -3.32
N PRO A 354 20.71 40.57 -2.20
CA PRO A 354 20.75 39.34 -1.37
C PRO A 354 20.26 39.46 0.11
N HIS A 355 19.89 38.37 0.79
CA HIS A 355 20.01 38.24 2.27
C HIS A 355 20.04 36.77 2.77
N ARG A 356 20.73 36.58 3.90
CA ARG A 356 21.26 35.33 4.51
C ARG A 356 20.28 34.66 5.53
N PRO A 357 20.62 33.50 6.15
CA PRO A 357 19.74 32.32 6.29
C PRO A 357 18.97 32.22 7.62
N GLY A 358 17.87 31.45 7.63
CA GLY A 358 17.14 31.09 8.85
C GLY A 358 16.27 29.84 8.72
N ARG A 359 16.66 28.78 9.45
CA ARG A 359 15.88 27.60 9.89
C ARG A 359 15.20 26.76 8.80
N GLY A 360 15.92 25.76 8.30
CA GLY A 360 15.34 24.66 7.54
C GLY A 360 14.43 23.79 8.41
N ARG A 361 13.13 23.78 8.10
CA ARG A 361 12.26 22.63 8.38
C ARG A 361 12.44 21.67 7.22
N TRP A 362 12.96 20.47 7.50
CA TRP A 362 13.00 19.38 6.54
C TRP A 362 11.60 18.79 6.43
N TRP A 363 10.94 18.99 5.29
CA TRP A 363 9.63 18.45 4.99
C TRP A 363 9.78 17.24 4.08
N ALA A 364 9.23 16.10 4.48
CA ALA A 364 8.85 15.04 3.53
C ALA A 364 7.63 15.55 2.74
N GLY A 365 7.87 16.40 1.76
CA GLY A 365 6.83 17.02 0.93
C GLY A 365 6.50 16.15 -0.28
N ILE A 366 5.29 15.58 -0.28
CA ILE A 366 4.60 15.17 -1.52
C ILE A 366 4.20 16.46 -2.25
N SER A 367 4.69 16.66 -3.47
CA SER A 367 4.28 17.81 -4.30
C SER A 367 2.79 17.74 -4.65
N PRO A 368 2.01 18.82 -4.50
CA PRO A 368 0.64 18.90 -4.97
C PRO A 368 0.62 19.10 -6.49
N MET A 369 0.95 18.04 -7.24
CA MET A 369 0.90 18.04 -8.71
C MET A 369 -0.05 16.98 -9.28
N ALA A 370 -1.10 16.67 -8.53
CA ALA A 370 -2.24 15.85 -8.98
C ALA A 370 -3.49 16.70 -9.31
N LEU A 371 -3.33 18.00 -9.54
CA LEU A 371 -4.45 18.96 -9.70
C LEU A 371 -4.91 19.21 -11.15
N THR A 372 -4.39 18.50 -12.16
CA THR A 372 -4.76 18.80 -13.57
C THR A 372 -5.29 17.64 -14.42
N ASN A 373 -5.33 16.40 -13.92
CA ASN A 373 -5.92 15.30 -14.69
C ASN A 373 -6.90 14.53 -13.82
N GLY A 374 -8.20 14.60 -14.17
CA GLY A 374 -9.34 14.07 -13.42
C GLY A 374 -9.34 12.55 -13.21
N ILE A 375 -8.43 12.05 -12.36
CA ILE A 375 -8.35 10.64 -11.99
C ILE A 375 -9.26 10.39 -10.77
N ARG A 376 -10.48 9.96 -11.06
CA ARG A 376 -11.49 9.53 -10.08
C ARG A 376 -11.35 8.05 -9.72
N LYS A 377 -10.30 7.62 -9.00
CA LYS A 377 -10.29 6.26 -8.39
C LYS A 377 -9.57 6.27 -7.03
N PRO A 378 -10.10 5.58 -6.00
CA PRO A 378 -9.43 5.45 -4.71
C PRO A 378 -8.16 4.62 -4.90
N TRP A 379 -7.03 5.21 -4.51
CA TRP A 379 -5.73 4.57 -4.49
C TRP A 379 -5.70 3.53 -3.36
N PHE A 380 -5.08 2.38 -3.55
CA PHE A 380 -4.78 1.47 -2.44
C PHE A 380 -3.27 1.30 -2.42
N CYS A 381 -2.65 1.73 -1.33
CA CYS A 381 -1.26 1.43 -1.05
C CYS A 381 -1.16 0.00 -0.48
N SER A 382 -0.11 -0.75 -0.77
CA SER A 382 0.18 -2.01 -0.09
C SER A 382 1.70 -2.26 -0.07
N ALA A 383 2.19 -2.90 0.99
CA ALA A 383 3.58 -3.32 1.19
C ALA A 383 3.65 -4.87 1.09
N THR A 384 4.40 -5.43 0.14
CA THR A 384 4.33 -6.87 -0.20
C THR A 384 5.57 -7.62 0.28
N ILE A 385 5.43 -8.85 0.79
CA ILE A 385 6.57 -9.71 1.14
C ILE A 385 7.25 -10.24 -0.12
N ILE A 386 8.58 -10.15 -0.15
CA ILE A 386 9.43 -11.10 -0.87
C ILE A 386 10.38 -11.70 0.17
N VAL A 387 10.17 -13.00 0.40
CA VAL A 387 11.06 -14.09 0.85
C VAL A 387 10.49 -14.89 2.05
N SER A 388 10.28 -16.19 1.83
CA SER A 388 10.27 -17.22 2.87
C SER A 388 10.86 -18.51 2.28
N PHE A 389 11.92 -19.03 2.89
CA PHE A 389 12.23 -20.46 2.90
C PHE A 389 12.79 -20.81 4.28
N SER A 390 12.07 -21.64 5.05
CA SER A 390 12.70 -22.46 6.08
C SER A 390 12.62 -23.92 5.65
N SER A 391 13.74 -24.61 5.88
CA SER A 391 14.03 -26.04 5.67
C SER A 391 14.28 -26.54 4.22
N GLY A 392 15.55 -26.43 3.82
CA GLY A 392 16.29 -27.54 3.18
C GLY A 392 15.94 -27.93 1.74
N THR A 393 16.60 -27.32 0.75
CA THR A 393 16.98 -28.00 -0.50
C THR A 393 18.18 -27.28 -1.12
N ARG A 394 19.30 -27.98 -1.29
CA ARG A 394 20.47 -27.50 -2.07
C ARG A 394 20.05 -27.32 -3.52
N ILE A 395 20.35 -26.15 -4.10
CA ILE A 395 20.44 -26.01 -5.56
C ILE A 395 21.89 -25.66 -5.88
N THR A 396 22.58 -26.64 -6.45
CA THR A 396 23.88 -26.49 -7.07
C THR A 396 23.76 -25.62 -8.31
N THR A 397 24.64 -24.64 -8.43
CA THR A 397 24.83 -23.82 -9.63
C THR A 397 25.33 -24.68 -10.79
N GLY A 398 24.65 -24.59 -11.94
CA GLY A 398 25.17 -24.95 -13.26
C GLY A 398 25.16 -23.73 -14.15
#